data_AF-B0W0T5-F1
#
_entry.id   AF-B0W0T5-F1
#
_cell.length_a   1.000
_cell.length_b   1.000
_cell.length_c   1.000
_cell.angle_alpha   90.00
_cell.angle_beta   90.00
_cell.angle_gamma   90.00
#
_symmetry.space_group_name_H-M   'P 1'
#
loop_
_entity.id
_entity.type
_entity.pdbx_description
1 polymer ?
#
loop_
_entity_poly.entity_id
_entity_poly.type
_entity_poly.pdbx_seq_one_letter_code
_entity_poly.pdbx_strand_id
1 'polypeptide(L)'
;MTTSLTSEKLLHADAHFRVYLTKQTTSTIGFRWDFTEPLAEPFDLFKVEKCYSCKRNLWDVVHWGTGWSVVVRSLEQNLCYSFRINVLRQNEEDGRFLYLRKSEVFKSFTLPDVPSTLSVFRAVRKSQPALIRKLLSIKPALVNVPVHGETLLYQAVRNGNLEVIDLLLEFGADVNLGMPCNAEMPLHLAVYNKNIKIARHLIEHGADMGAANCVGMTAGHYAIDTNDLHTVKYVLGNGGSLEARDRCSWTLIFRAIYMHNYPLSICRST
;
A
#
# COMPACT_ATOMS: atom_id res chain seq x y z
N MET A 1 -24.47 -35.43 -11.83
CA MET A 1 -23.35 -36.07 -11.12
C MET A 1 -22.13 -35.99 -12.02
N THR A 2 -21.09 -35.28 -11.57
CA THR A 2 -19.66 -35.32 -11.96
C THR A 2 -19.03 -33.99 -11.49
N THR A 3 -18.70 -33.92 -10.18
CA THR A 3 -17.31 -33.84 -9.68
C THR A 3 -16.62 -32.49 -9.95
N SER A 4 -17.01 -31.44 -9.22
CA SER A 4 -16.05 -30.39 -8.87
C SER A 4 -15.32 -30.85 -7.61
N LEU A 5 -14.26 -31.63 -7.78
CA LEU A 5 -13.23 -31.78 -6.75
C LEU A 5 -12.61 -30.39 -6.54
N THR A 6 -13.22 -29.57 -5.68
CA THR A 6 -12.50 -28.48 -5.03
C THR A 6 -11.39 -29.16 -4.24
N SER A 7 -10.19 -29.19 -4.81
CA SER A 7 -9.00 -29.71 -4.14
C SER A 7 -8.78 -28.88 -2.88
N GLU A 8 -9.31 -29.36 -1.76
CA GLU A 8 -9.12 -28.73 -0.46
C GLU A 8 -7.64 -28.78 -0.12
N LYS A 9 -7.00 -27.60 -0.05
CA LYS A 9 -5.57 -27.50 0.24
C LYS A 9 -5.38 -27.48 1.75
N LEU A 10 -4.64 -28.44 2.30
CA LEU A 10 -4.24 -28.41 3.71
C LEU A 10 -3.37 -27.17 3.96
N LEU A 11 -3.83 -26.28 4.85
CA LEU A 11 -3.09 -25.09 5.27
C LEU A 11 -2.24 -25.35 6.50
N HIS A 12 -2.77 -26.17 7.40
CA HIS A 12 -2.17 -26.43 8.69
C HIS A 12 -2.67 -27.76 9.23
N ALA A 13 -1.75 -28.52 9.82
CA ALA A 13 -2.05 -29.72 10.59
C ALA A 13 -1.18 -29.70 11.83
N ASP A 14 -1.81 -29.93 12.97
CA ASP A 14 -1.19 -30.11 14.27
C ASP A 14 -1.81 -31.35 14.95
N ALA A 15 -1.36 -31.69 16.16
CA ALA A 15 -1.85 -32.80 16.95
C ALA A 15 -3.38 -32.79 17.10
N HIS A 16 -4.00 -31.60 17.11
CA HIS A 16 -5.43 -31.46 17.38
C HIS A 16 -6.26 -31.05 16.16
N PHE A 17 -5.74 -30.19 15.28
CA PHE A 17 -6.50 -29.58 14.19
C PHE A 17 -5.91 -29.90 12.83
N ARG A 18 -6.78 -30.13 11.85
CA ARG A 18 -6.45 -30.02 10.43
C ARG A 18 -7.31 -28.92 9.82
N VAL A 19 -6.66 -27.92 9.25
CA VAL A 19 -7.33 -26.78 8.62
C VAL A 19 -7.10 -26.82 7.13
N TYR A 20 -8.20 -26.84 6.38
CA TYR A 20 -8.24 -26.88 4.94
C TYR A 20 -8.71 -25.53 4.38
N LEU A 21 -8.08 -25.10 3.30
CA LEU A 21 -8.54 -23.99 2.48
C LEU A 21 -9.66 -24.49 1.56
N THR A 22 -10.85 -23.92 1.71
CA THR A 22 -12.01 -24.24 0.86
C THR A 22 -12.26 -23.20 -0.22
N LYS A 23 -11.99 -21.93 0.09
CA LYS A 23 -12.20 -20.82 -0.84
C LYS A 23 -11.09 -19.80 -0.68
N GLN A 24 -10.57 -19.30 -1.78
CA GLN A 24 -9.61 -18.21 -1.77
C GLN A 24 -9.99 -17.26 -2.90
N THR A 25 -10.20 -15.99 -2.58
CA THR A 25 -10.59 -14.95 -3.54
C THR A 25 -9.84 -13.66 -3.22
N THR A 26 -10.17 -12.58 -3.93
CA THR A 26 -9.59 -11.25 -3.72
C THR A 26 -9.94 -10.64 -2.36
N SER A 27 -11.13 -10.92 -1.79
CA SER A 27 -11.59 -10.31 -0.53
C SER A 27 -12.17 -11.31 0.47
N THR A 28 -12.15 -12.59 0.13
CA THR A 28 -12.68 -13.66 0.98
C THR A 28 -11.73 -14.84 1.06
N ILE A 29 -11.60 -15.41 2.25
CA ILE A 29 -10.90 -16.66 2.49
C ILE A 29 -11.84 -17.58 3.27
N GLY A 30 -12.06 -18.76 2.73
CA GLY A 30 -12.84 -19.83 3.31
C GLY A 30 -11.96 -20.91 3.90
N PHE A 31 -12.30 -21.34 5.10
CA PHE A 31 -11.63 -22.42 5.81
C PHE A 31 -12.66 -23.47 6.21
N ARG A 32 -12.22 -24.72 6.24
CA ARG A 32 -12.89 -25.84 6.90
C ARG A 32 -11.88 -26.48 7.83
N TRP A 33 -12.31 -26.92 9.00
CA TRP A 33 -11.42 -27.60 9.93
C TRP A 33 -12.04 -28.89 10.43
N ASP A 34 -11.17 -29.86 10.66
CA ASP A 34 -11.49 -31.15 11.25
C ASP A 34 -10.57 -31.38 12.45
N PHE A 35 -11.00 -32.24 13.38
CA PHE A 35 -10.14 -32.68 14.47
C PHE A 35 -9.43 -33.98 14.11
N THR A 36 -8.16 -34.08 14.52
CA THR A 36 -7.38 -35.32 14.38
C THR A 36 -7.90 -36.40 15.35
N GLU A 37 -8.41 -35.98 16.50
CA GLU A 37 -9.04 -36.83 17.51
C GLU A 37 -10.41 -36.24 17.89
N PRO A 38 -11.43 -37.07 18.16
CA PRO A 38 -12.70 -36.57 18.64
C PRO A 38 -12.50 -35.75 19.92
N LEU A 39 -13.15 -34.59 19.99
CA LEU A 39 -13.13 -33.77 21.19
C LEU A 39 -13.74 -34.61 22.33
N ALA A 40 -12.92 -34.94 23.34
CA ALA A 40 -13.37 -35.66 24.54
C ALA A 40 -14.39 -34.85 25.36
N GLU A 41 -14.49 -33.56 25.09
CA GLU A 41 -15.24 -32.58 25.85
C GLU A 41 -16.25 -31.84 24.94
N PRO A 42 -17.53 -31.67 25.34
CA PRO A 42 -18.50 -30.91 24.56
C PRO A 42 -18.06 -29.45 24.35
N PHE A 43 -18.32 -28.89 23.18
CA PHE A 43 -18.00 -27.51 22.85
C PHE A 43 -19.25 -26.77 22.39
N ASP A 44 -19.29 -25.47 22.64
CA ASP A 44 -20.44 -24.63 22.27
C ASP A 44 -20.14 -23.76 21.06
N LEU A 45 -18.89 -23.33 20.90
CA LEU A 45 -18.58 -22.29 19.93
C LEU A 45 -17.15 -22.31 19.42
N PHE A 46 -17.00 -22.07 18.12
CA PHE A 46 -15.72 -21.73 17.50
C PHE A 46 -15.57 -20.21 17.39
N LYS A 47 -14.37 -19.73 17.73
CA LYS A 47 -13.95 -18.34 17.56
C LYS A 47 -12.76 -18.30 16.63
N VAL A 48 -12.90 -17.62 15.49
CA VAL A 48 -11.81 -17.41 14.54
C VAL A 48 -11.31 -15.98 14.65
N GLU A 49 -10.00 -15.84 14.77
CA GLU A 49 -9.34 -14.54 14.90
C GLU A 49 -8.36 -14.34 13.75
N LYS A 50 -8.30 -13.11 13.21
CA LYS A 50 -7.31 -12.69 12.21
C LYS A 50 -6.32 -11.72 12.81
N CYS A 51 -5.11 -11.74 12.29
CA CYS A 51 -4.08 -10.75 12.57
C CYS A 51 -3.38 -10.37 11.27
N TYR A 52 -3.23 -9.06 11.03
CA TYR A 52 -2.52 -8.52 9.88
C TYR A 52 -1.00 -8.75 9.97
N SER A 53 -0.44 -8.70 11.19
CA SER A 53 0.97 -8.93 11.45
C SER A 53 1.13 -9.55 12.83
N CYS A 54 1.62 -10.79 12.88
CA CYS A 54 1.85 -11.50 14.14
C CYS A 54 2.74 -10.71 15.12
N LYS A 55 3.57 -9.78 14.63
CA LYS A 55 4.44 -8.93 15.46
C LYS A 55 3.70 -7.88 16.29
N ARG A 56 2.48 -7.47 15.89
CA ARG A 56 1.72 -6.42 16.59
C ARG A 56 0.75 -6.96 17.64
N ASN A 57 0.58 -8.28 17.74
CA ASN A 57 -0.29 -8.98 18.69
C ASN A 57 -1.75 -8.47 18.80
N LEU A 58 -2.22 -7.71 17.80
CA LEU A 58 -3.59 -7.23 17.68
C LEU A 58 -4.38 -8.25 16.86
N TRP A 59 -5.24 -9.00 17.54
CA TRP A 59 -6.08 -10.04 16.97
C TRP A 59 -7.53 -9.57 16.91
N ASP A 60 -8.09 -9.52 15.70
CA ASP A 60 -9.49 -9.18 15.48
C ASP A 60 -10.32 -10.46 15.39
N VAL A 61 -11.47 -10.50 16.04
CA VAL A 61 -12.40 -11.61 15.90
C VAL A 61 -13.16 -11.46 14.59
N VAL A 62 -13.12 -12.49 13.74
CA VAL A 62 -13.78 -12.49 12.42
C VAL A 62 -14.98 -13.40 12.34
N HIS A 63 -15.11 -14.34 13.28
CA HIS A 63 -16.22 -15.28 13.28
C HIS A 63 -16.47 -15.87 14.66
N TRP A 64 -17.77 -16.06 14.93
CA TRP A 64 -18.33 -16.85 16.00
C TRP A 64 -19.36 -17.80 15.39
N GLY A 65 -19.26 -19.09 15.66
CA GLY A 65 -20.23 -20.06 15.14
C GLY A 65 -19.97 -21.49 15.57
N THR A 66 -20.97 -22.35 15.39
CA THR A 66 -20.91 -23.79 15.68
C THR A 66 -20.49 -24.63 14.47
N GLY A 67 -20.44 -24.01 13.29
CA GLY A 67 -20.10 -24.69 12.04
C GLY A 67 -18.62 -25.02 11.93
N TRP A 68 -18.32 -26.12 11.24
CA TRP A 68 -16.97 -26.62 10.93
C TRP A 68 -16.27 -25.88 9.79
N SER A 69 -16.90 -24.81 9.28
CA SER A 69 -16.40 -24.02 8.17
C SER A 69 -16.79 -22.56 8.32
N VAL A 70 -15.95 -21.68 7.81
CA VAL A 70 -16.17 -20.23 7.80
C VAL A 70 -15.71 -19.64 6.49
N VAL A 71 -16.41 -18.61 6.01
CA VAL A 71 -15.91 -17.72 4.96
C VAL A 71 -15.69 -16.35 5.57
N VAL A 72 -14.42 -16.00 5.82
CA VAL A 72 -14.03 -14.67 6.26
C VAL A 72 -14.15 -13.72 5.07
N ARG A 73 -14.99 -12.70 5.22
CA ARG A 73 -15.25 -11.67 4.18
C ARG A 73 -14.56 -10.36 4.54
N SER A 74 -14.62 -9.40 3.60
CA SER A 74 -14.08 -8.05 3.79
C SER A 74 -12.59 -8.05 4.11
N LEU A 75 -11.86 -9.04 3.60
CA LEU A 75 -10.41 -9.06 3.67
C LEU A 75 -9.85 -8.15 2.59
N GLU A 76 -8.73 -7.55 2.90
CA GLU A 76 -8.05 -6.70 1.96
C GLU A 76 -7.27 -7.55 0.93
N GLN A 77 -7.21 -7.04 -0.30
CA GLN A 77 -6.51 -7.69 -1.41
C GLN A 77 -4.99 -7.71 -1.19
N ASN A 78 -4.36 -8.79 -1.66
CA ASN A 78 -2.92 -9.03 -1.67
C ASN A 78 -2.24 -8.96 -0.29
N LEU A 79 -2.95 -9.40 0.75
CA LEU A 79 -2.42 -9.42 2.11
C LEU A 79 -2.36 -10.84 2.64
N CYS A 80 -1.23 -11.14 3.29
CA CYS A 80 -1.07 -12.33 4.10
C CYS A 80 -1.66 -12.03 5.48
N TYR A 81 -2.62 -12.84 5.88
CA TYR A 81 -3.21 -12.81 7.21
C TYR A 81 -2.75 -14.02 7.99
N SER A 82 -2.55 -13.81 9.28
CA SER A 82 -2.38 -14.88 10.26
C SER A 82 -3.74 -15.16 10.89
N PHE A 83 -4.12 -16.41 10.97
CA PHE A 83 -5.38 -16.86 11.55
C PHE A 83 -5.11 -17.84 12.68
N ARG A 84 -6.05 -17.89 13.63
CA ARG A 84 -6.11 -18.93 14.65
C ARG A 84 -7.56 -19.24 14.99
N ILE A 85 -7.82 -20.47 15.39
CA ILE A 85 -9.13 -20.98 15.74
C ILE A 85 -9.09 -21.36 17.23
N ASN A 86 -10.08 -20.90 17.99
CA ASN A 86 -10.26 -21.26 19.39
C ASN A 86 -11.57 -22.02 19.55
N VAL A 87 -11.55 -23.06 20.37
CA VAL A 87 -12.72 -23.86 20.76
C VAL A 87 -13.10 -23.45 22.17
N LEU A 88 -14.36 -23.08 22.34
CA LEU A 88 -14.87 -22.47 23.56
C LEU A 88 -16.06 -23.26 24.10
N ARG A 89 -16.16 -23.29 25.43
CA ARG A 89 -17.37 -23.67 26.17
C ARG A 89 -17.83 -22.50 27.01
N GLN A 90 -19.13 -22.23 27.03
CA GLN A 90 -19.72 -21.26 27.93
C GLN A 90 -19.95 -21.91 29.28
N ASN A 91 -19.45 -21.30 30.35
CA ASN A 91 -19.72 -21.77 31.70
C ASN A 91 -21.19 -21.48 32.06
N GLU A 92 -21.91 -22.48 32.56
CA GLU A 92 -23.34 -22.34 32.89
C GLU A 92 -23.59 -21.38 34.06
N GLU A 93 -22.63 -21.27 34.98
CA GLU A 93 -22.78 -20.46 36.21
C GLU A 93 -22.48 -18.97 35.98
N ASP A 94 -21.45 -18.64 35.19
CA ASP A 94 -20.94 -17.27 35.04
C ASP A 94 -21.17 -16.67 33.64
N GLY A 95 -21.62 -17.47 32.68
CA GLY A 95 -21.77 -17.07 31.27
C GLY A 95 -20.46 -16.74 30.54
N ARG A 96 -19.30 -16.91 31.19
CA ARG A 96 -17.96 -16.67 30.62
C ARG A 96 -17.53 -17.82 29.73
N PHE A 97 -16.78 -17.51 28.67
CA PHE A 97 -16.22 -18.53 27.78
C PHE A 97 -14.89 -19.08 28.31
N LEU A 98 -14.83 -20.39 28.50
CA LEU A 98 -13.63 -21.17 28.79
C LEU A 98 -12.96 -21.61 27.48
N TYR A 99 -11.66 -21.43 27.38
CA TYR A 99 -10.86 -21.89 26.24
C TYR A 99 -10.49 -23.36 26.43
N LEU A 100 -11.08 -24.24 25.63
CA LEU A 100 -10.78 -25.67 25.66
C LEU A 100 -9.52 -25.99 24.85
N ARG A 101 -9.47 -25.51 23.61
CA ARG A 101 -8.37 -25.76 22.67
C ARG A 101 -8.10 -24.55 21.79
N LYS A 102 -6.86 -24.45 21.33
CA LYS A 102 -6.39 -23.37 20.45
C LYS A 102 -5.52 -23.97 19.35
N SER A 103 -5.79 -23.60 18.10
CA SER A 103 -4.94 -23.97 16.97
C SER A 103 -3.64 -23.17 16.98
N GLU A 104 -2.58 -23.72 16.37
CA GLU A 104 -1.43 -22.87 16.03
C GLU A 104 -1.83 -21.78 15.02
N VAL A 105 -0.96 -20.79 14.89
CA VAL A 105 -1.17 -19.69 13.95
C VAL A 105 -0.83 -20.14 12.55
N PHE A 106 -1.84 -20.20 11.68
CA PHE A 106 -1.66 -20.52 10.27
C PHE A 106 -1.82 -19.29 9.39
N LYS A 107 -1.18 -19.29 8.22
CA LYS A 107 -1.18 -18.15 7.29
C LYS A 107 -2.01 -18.46 6.07
N SER A 108 -2.80 -17.49 5.64
CA SER A 108 -3.47 -17.52 4.35
C SER A 108 -3.46 -16.13 3.71
N PHE A 109 -3.58 -16.07 2.40
CA PHE A 109 -3.50 -14.83 1.63
C PHE A 109 -4.74 -14.64 0.77
N THR A 110 -5.07 -13.41 0.41
CA THR A 110 -6.06 -13.14 -0.62
C THR A 110 -5.42 -13.29 -2.01
N LEU A 111 -6.13 -13.88 -2.97
CA LEU A 111 -5.60 -14.11 -4.32
C LEU A 111 -5.55 -12.81 -5.14
N PRO A 112 -4.52 -12.62 -5.99
CA PRO A 112 -4.41 -11.50 -6.91
C PRO A 112 -5.09 -11.81 -8.26
N ASP A 113 -6.37 -12.21 -8.29
CA ASP A 113 -6.98 -12.64 -9.58
C ASP A 113 -7.57 -11.50 -10.42
N VAL A 114 -7.75 -10.31 -9.85
CA VAL A 114 -7.97 -9.12 -10.66
C VAL A 114 -7.05 -8.03 -10.12
N PRO A 115 -5.99 -7.65 -10.85
CA PRO A 115 -5.22 -6.47 -10.47
C PRO A 115 -6.18 -5.28 -10.40
N SER A 116 -6.40 -4.77 -9.19
CA SER A 116 -7.10 -3.52 -8.95
C SER A 116 -6.07 -2.41 -8.77
N THR A 117 -6.43 -1.17 -9.07
CA THR A 117 -5.50 -0.04 -8.91
C THR A 117 -5.01 0.08 -7.46
N LEU A 118 -5.89 -0.19 -6.49
CA LEU A 118 -5.54 -0.20 -5.07
C LEU A 118 -4.56 -1.32 -4.72
N SER A 119 -4.70 -2.50 -5.33
CA SER A 119 -3.81 -3.63 -5.09
C SER A 119 -2.39 -3.37 -5.60
N VAL A 120 -2.26 -2.72 -6.76
CA VAL A 120 -0.95 -2.29 -7.32
C VAL A 120 -0.37 -1.17 -6.48
N PHE A 121 -1.18 -0.17 -6.12
CA PHE A 121 -0.77 0.95 -5.26
C PHE A 121 -0.20 0.46 -3.93
N ARG A 122 -0.82 -0.55 -3.31
CA ARG A 122 -0.31 -1.14 -2.06
C ARG A 122 1.01 -1.88 -2.25
N ALA A 123 1.17 -2.60 -3.37
CA ALA A 123 2.42 -3.28 -3.70
C ALA A 123 3.57 -2.25 -3.89
N VAL A 124 3.29 -1.13 -4.57
CA VAL A 124 4.22 0.01 -4.71
C VAL A 124 4.55 0.63 -3.36
N ARG A 125 3.53 0.97 -2.55
CA ARG A 125 3.70 1.56 -1.22
C ARG A 125 4.53 0.67 -0.28
N LYS A 126 4.43 -0.65 -0.42
CA LYS A 126 5.21 -1.64 0.35
C LYS A 126 6.54 -2.01 -0.30
N SER A 127 6.89 -1.43 -1.44
CA SER A 127 8.11 -1.70 -2.20
C SER A 127 8.29 -3.19 -2.53
N GLN A 128 7.25 -3.82 -3.12
CA GLN A 128 7.26 -5.24 -3.50
C GLN A 128 7.39 -5.43 -5.02
N PRO A 129 8.60 -5.38 -5.60
CA PRO A 129 8.81 -5.38 -7.05
C PRO A 129 8.26 -6.64 -7.76
N ALA A 130 8.45 -7.83 -7.17
CA ALA A 130 7.95 -9.08 -7.73
C ALA A 130 6.41 -9.10 -7.86
N LEU A 131 5.70 -8.52 -6.89
CA LEU A 131 4.25 -8.44 -6.91
C LEU A 131 3.76 -7.39 -7.92
N ILE A 132 4.44 -6.24 -8.00
CA ILE A 132 4.12 -5.19 -8.99
C ILE A 132 4.24 -5.75 -10.40
N ARG A 133 5.34 -6.46 -10.70
CA ARG A 133 5.57 -7.10 -12.01
C ARG A 133 4.44 -8.07 -12.37
N LYS A 134 4.03 -8.91 -11.41
CA LYS A 134 2.93 -9.88 -11.63
C LYS A 134 1.57 -9.21 -11.84
N LEU A 135 1.29 -8.10 -11.17
CA LEU A 135 -0.01 -7.41 -11.32
C LEU A 135 -0.09 -6.60 -12.62
N LEU A 136 0.98 -5.87 -12.94
CA LEU A 136 1.05 -5.05 -14.15
C LEU A 136 1.20 -5.89 -15.42
N SER A 137 1.79 -7.10 -15.36
CA SER A 137 1.79 -8.02 -16.50
C SER A 137 0.39 -8.52 -16.87
N ILE A 138 -0.54 -8.59 -15.91
CA ILE A 138 -1.94 -8.97 -16.15
C ILE A 138 -2.73 -7.76 -16.66
N LYS A 139 -2.54 -6.57 -16.07
CA LYS A 139 -3.28 -5.35 -16.46
C LYS A 139 -2.37 -4.11 -16.45
N PRO A 140 -1.65 -3.83 -17.55
CA PRO A 140 -0.71 -2.71 -17.62
C PRO A 140 -1.41 -1.35 -17.59
N ALA A 141 -2.67 -1.26 -18.04
CA ALA A 141 -3.46 -0.04 -18.05
C ALA A 141 -3.65 0.62 -16.66
N LEU A 142 -3.36 -0.09 -15.57
CA LEU A 142 -3.46 0.46 -14.22
C LEU A 142 -2.31 1.40 -13.85
N VAL A 143 -1.20 1.40 -14.62
CA VAL A 143 0.04 2.08 -14.23
C VAL A 143 -0.14 3.59 -13.99
N ASN A 144 -1.00 4.22 -14.79
CA ASN A 144 -1.27 5.66 -14.78
C ASN A 144 -2.58 6.04 -14.07
N VAL A 145 -3.28 5.08 -13.46
CA VAL A 145 -4.54 5.38 -12.76
C VAL A 145 -4.21 5.87 -11.34
N PRO A 146 -4.61 7.10 -10.97
CA PRO A 146 -4.33 7.63 -9.64
C PRO A 146 -5.15 6.92 -8.56
N VAL A 147 -4.55 6.73 -7.38
CA VAL A 147 -5.17 6.13 -6.20
C VAL A 147 -4.93 7.04 -5.01
N HIS A 148 -5.97 7.34 -4.24
CA HIS A 148 -5.91 8.29 -3.11
C HIS A 148 -5.36 9.68 -3.50
N GLY A 149 -5.55 10.09 -4.77
CA GLY A 149 -5.03 11.37 -5.28
C GLY A 149 -3.57 11.33 -5.72
N GLU A 150 -2.92 10.16 -5.75
CA GLU A 150 -1.51 10.02 -6.13
C GLU A 150 -1.34 9.02 -7.29
N THR A 151 -0.38 9.25 -8.18
CA THR A 151 0.02 8.26 -9.19
C THR A 151 0.94 7.21 -8.57
N LEU A 152 1.03 6.01 -9.19
CA LEU A 152 1.94 4.97 -8.71
C LEU A 152 3.40 5.45 -8.73
N LEU A 153 3.79 6.18 -9.77
CA LEU A 153 5.13 6.74 -9.90
C LEU A 153 5.41 7.77 -8.80
N TYR A 154 4.46 8.65 -8.50
CA TYR A 154 4.58 9.61 -7.39
C TYR A 154 4.83 8.90 -6.04
N GLN A 155 4.06 7.85 -5.76
CA GLN A 155 4.25 7.05 -4.55
C GLN A 155 5.60 6.32 -4.52
N ALA A 156 6.11 5.84 -5.67
CA ALA A 156 7.43 5.22 -5.77
C ALA A 156 8.56 6.22 -5.50
N VAL A 157 8.45 7.45 -6.05
CA VAL A 157 9.36 8.56 -5.77
C VAL A 157 9.35 8.94 -4.29
N ARG A 158 8.17 8.97 -3.66
CA ARG A 158 8.05 9.21 -2.21
C ARG A 158 8.77 8.15 -1.39
N ASN A 159 8.73 6.90 -1.82
CA ASN A 159 9.43 5.80 -1.15
C ASN A 159 10.95 5.85 -1.36
N GLY A 160 11.42 6.60 -2.37
CA GLY A 160 12.84 6.72 -2.70
C GLY A 160 13.45 5.46 -3.32
N ASN A 161 12.62 4.52 -3.81
CA ASN A 161 13.08 3.23 -4.32
C ASN A 161 13.20 3.24 -5.84
N LEU A 162 14.44 3.38 -6.35
CA LEU A 162 14.74 3.37 -7.79
C LEU A 162 14.28 2.08 -8.48
N GLU A 163 14.44 0.90 -7.88
CA GLU A 163 14.00 -0.36 -8.50
C GLU A 163 12.51 -0.36 -8.83
N VAL A 164 11.69 0.24 -7.97
CA VAL A 164 10.23 0.35 -8.20
C VAL A 164 9.91 1.44 -9.22
N ILE A 165 10.70 2.52 -9.26
CA ILE A 165 10.56 3.58 -10.27
C ILE A 165 10.85 3.00 -11.65
N ASP A 166 11.99 2.34 -11.83
CA ASP A 166 12.41 1.71 -13.08
C ASP A 166 11.35 0.71 -13.55
N LEU A 167 10.85 -0.13 -12.64
CA LEU A 167 9.79 -1.08 -12.95
C LEU A 167 8.51 -0.40 -13.44
N LEU A 168 8.09 0.70 -12.82
CA LEU A 168 6.88 1.42 -13.25
C LEU A 168 7.09 2.09 -14.62
N LEU A 169 8.27 2.63 -14.88
CA LEU A 169 8.65 3.22 -16.17
C LEU A 169 8.69 2.15 -17.28
N GLU A 170 9.21 0.96 -17.01
CA GLU A 170 9.15 -0.20 -17.92
C GLU A 170 7.71 -0.55 -18.34
N PHE A 171 6.75 -0.40 -17.42
CA PHE A 171 5.32 -0.64 -17.69
C PHE A 171 4.59 0.57 -18.30
N GLY A 172 5.30 1.64 -18.66
CA GLY A 172 4.72 2.82 -19.32
C GLY A 172 4.11 3.85 -18.36
N ALA A 173 4.64 3.97 -17.15
CA ALA A 173 4.29 5.08 -16.26
C ALA A 173 4.64 6.42 -16.90
N ASP A 174 3.67 7.34 -16.92
CA ASP A 174 3.89 8.70 -17.41
C ASP A 174 4.61 9.54 -16.34
N VAL A 175 5.84 9.95 -16.65
CA VAL A 175 6.73 10.76 -15.80
C VAL A 175 6.18 12.16 -15.52
N ASN A 176 5.35 12.68 -16.42
CA ASN A 176 4.76 14.01 -16.35
C ASN A 176 3.32 13.98 -15.83
N LEU A 177 2.83 12.81 -15.44
CA LEU A 177 1.49 12.68 -14.88
C LEU A 177 1.45 13.26 -13.46
N GLY A 178 0.88 14.46 -13.37
CA GLY A 178 0.63 15.15 -12.10
C GLY A 178 -0.47 14.50 -11.26
N MET A 179 -0.41 14.71 -9.96
CA MET A 179 -1.48 14.34 -9.04
C MET A 179 -2.78 15.08 -9.38
N PRO A 180 -3.96 14.42 -9.33
CA PRO A 180 -5.24 15.08 -9.66
C PRO A 180 -5.59 16.30 -8.81
N CYS A 181 -5.07 16.40 -7.58
CA CYS A 181 -5.44 17.48 -6.65
C CYS A 181 -4.75 18.81 -6.95
N ASN A 182 -3.50 18.78 -7.41
CA ASN A 182 -2.68 19.97 -7.55
C ASN A 182 -1.78 19.97 -8.81
N ALA A 183 -1.88 18.95 -9.66
CA ALA A 183 -1.00 18.73 -10.80
C ALA A 183 0.50 18.65 -10.42
N GLU A 184 0.80 18.27 -9.18
CA GLU A 184 2.18 18.07 -8.75
C GLU A 184 2.75 16.78 -9.35
N MET A 185 3.85 16.91 -10.08
CA MET A 185 4.50 15.81 -10.80
C MET A 185 5.53 15.09 -9.91
N PRO A 186 5.88 13.83 -10.23
CA PRO A 186 6.95 13.10 -9.54
C PRO A 186 8.27 13.87 -9.43
N LEU A 187 8.63 14.68 -10.45
CA LEU A 187 9.84 15.51 -10.43
C LEU A 187 9.83 16.57 -9.33
N HIS A 188 8.68 17.23 -9.09
CA HIS A 188 8.54 18.21 -8.01
C HIS A 188 8.87 17.60 -6.65
N LEU A 189 8.33 16.41 -6.37
CA LEU A 189 8.58 15.68 -5.13
C LEU A 189 10.04 15.23 -5.01
N ALA A 190 10.65 14.74 -6.09
CA ALA A 190 12.05 14.32 -6.08
C ALA A 190 12.99 15.49 -5.73
N VAL A 191 12.72 16.67 -6.31
CA VAL A 191 13.45 17.91 -6.03
C VAL A 191 13.19 18.39 -4.59
N TYR A 192 11.94 18.39 -4.14
CA TYR A 192 11.60 18.78 -2.76
C TYR A 192 12.29 17.90 -1.71
N ASN A 193 12.39 16.60 -1.97
CA ASN A 193 13.09 15.64 -1.11
C ASN A 193 14.63 15.69 -1.25
N LYS A 194 15.18 16.62 -2.04
CA LYS A 194 16.63 16.75 -2.33
C LYS A 194 17.24 15.48 -2.92
N ASN A 195 16.42 14.63 -3.55
CA ASN A 195 16.88 13.36 -4.10
C ASN A 195 17.29 13.53 -5.56
N ILE A 196 18.47 14.13 -5.76
CA ILE A 196 19.02 14.44 -7.09
C ILE A 196 19.17 13.16 -7.94
N LYS A 197 19.44 12.00 -7.32
CA LYS A 197 19.54 10.73 -8.05
C LYS A 197 18.22 10.37 -8.73
N ILE A 198 17.10 10.48 -8.02
CA ILE A 198 15.77 10.24 -8.58
C ILE A 198 15.37 11.36 -9.54
N ALA A 199 15.63 12.62 -9.20
CA ALA A 199 15.33 13.75 -10.09
C ALA A 199 16.02 13.59 -11.45
N ARG A 200 17.32 13.25 -11.45
CA ARG A 200 18.07 12.95 -12.66
C ARG A 200 17.47 11.80 -13.44
N HIS A 201 17.13 10.72 -12.75
CA HIS A 201 16.56 9.55 -13.40
C HIS A 201 15.21 9.83 -14.07
N LEU A 202 14.36 10.66 -13.45
CA LEU A 202 13.10 11.10 -14.04
C LEU A 202 13.34 11.99 -15.28
N ILE A 203 14.32 12.89 -15.23
CA ILE A 203 14.69 13.77 -16.37
C ILE A 203 15.22 12.94 -17.54
N GLU A 204 16.05 11.93 -17.29
CA GLU A 204 16.53 10.98 -18.31
C GLU A 204 15.37 10.26 -19.01
N HIS A 205 14.23 10.07 -18.32
CA HIS A 205 13.01 9.48 -18.85
C HIS A 205 12.00 10.51 -19.39
N GLY A 206 12.40 11.78 -19.58
CA GLY A 206 11.59 12.81 -20.22
C GLY A 206 10.71 13.64 -19.28
N ALA A 207 11.04 13.70 -17.98
CA ALA A 207 10.35 14.60 -17.06
C ALA A 207 10.60 16.07 -17.44
N ASP A 208 9.53 16.87 -17.51
CA ASP A 208 9.58 18.28 -17.87
C ASP A 208 9.95 19.14 -16.66
N MET A 209 11.15 19.75 -16.71
CA MET A 209 11.66 20.67 -15.69
C MET A 209 10.88 21.99 -15.62
N GLY A 210 10.28 22.40 -16.75
CA GLY A 210 9.54 23.65 -16.88
C GLY A 210 8.06 23.52 -16.52
N ALA A 211 7.56 22.29 -16.36
CA ALA A 211 6.18 22.05 -16.00
C ALA A 211 5.83 22.70 -14.66
N ALA A 212 4.67 23.35 -14.62
CA ALA A 212 4.14 23.99 -13.43
C ALA A 212 2.92 23.24 -12.92
N ASN A 213 2.80 23.15 -11.59
CA ASN A 213 1.61 22.64 -10.94
C ASN A 213 0.44 23.67 -11.01
N CYS A 214 -0.72 23.37 -10.42
CA CYS A 214 -1.90 24.26 -10.49
C CYS A 214 -1.71 25.62 -9.79
N VAL A 215 -0.65 25.77 -8.99
CA VAL A 215 -0.27 27.01 -8.29
C VAL A 215 0.88 27.72 -9.03
N GLY A 216 1.22 27.30 -10.26
CA GLY A 216 2.32 27.88 -11.02
C GLY A 216 3.71 27.50 -10.50
N MET A 217 3.80 26.59 -9.52
CA MET A 217 5.09 26.18 -8.97
C MET A 217 5.73 25.12 -9.86
N THR A 218 6.93 25.41 -10.33
CA THR A 218 7.82 24.52 -11.09
C THR A 218 8.82 23.83 -10.16
N ALA A 219 9.59 22.87 -10.68
CA ALA A 219 10.70 22.24 -9.95
C ALA A 219 11.68 23.26 -9.34
N GLY A 220 11.90 24.40 -10.00
CA GLY A 220 12.71 25.49 -9.46
C GLY A 220 12.15 26.05 -8.15
N HIS A 221 10.83 26.22 -8.03
CA HIS A 221 10.20 26.76 -6.82
C HIS A 221 10.37 25.80 -5.65
N TYR A 222 10.18 24.51 -5.89
CA TYR A 222 10.44 23.47 -4.90
C TYR A 222 11.91 23.44 -4.49
N ALA A 223 12.85 23.61 -5.42
CA ALA A 223 14.28 23.68 -5.09
C ALA A 223 14.62 24.84 -4.14
N ILE A 224 14.03 26.02 -4.35
CA ILE A 224 14.18 27.16 -3.43
C ILE A 224 13.61 26.83 -2.05
N ASP A 225 12.43 26.21 -1.98
CA ASP A 225 11.79 25.85 -0.71
C ASP A 225 12.61 24.83 0.09
N THR A 226 13.45 24.03 -0.59
CA THR A 226 14.34 23.07 0.09
C THR A 226 15.51 23.72 0.85
N ASN A 227 15.83 24.99 0.55
CA ASN A 227 17.02 25.70 1.00
C ASN A 227 18.34 24.93 0.77
N ASP A 228 18.44 24.21 -0.35
CA ASP A 228 19.66 23.50 -0.74
C ASP A 228 20.22 24.06 -2.05
N LEU A 229 21.35 24.77 -1.95
CA LEU A 229 22.04 25.34 -3.10
C LEU A 229 22.43 24.27 -4.13
N HIS A 230 22.72 23.04 -3.70
CA HIS A 230 23.08 21.97 -4.62
C HIS A 230 21.90 21.58 -5.51
N THR A 231 20.72 21.37 -4.92
CA THR A 231 19.47 21.10 -5.63
C THR A 231 19.08 22.27 -6.56
N VAL A 232 19.24 23.53 -6.11
CA VAL A 232 18.98 24.71 -6.95
C VAL A 232 19.91 24.76 -8.16
N LYS A 233 21.22 24.60 -7.96
CA LYS A 233 22.19 24.54 -9.07
C LYS A 233 21.88 23.40 -10.04
N TYR A 234 21.45 22.25 -9.51
CA TYR A 234 21.06 21.11 -10.33
C TYR A 234 19.85 21.44 -11.21
N VAL A 235 18.77 21.98 -10.65
CA VAL A 235 17.56 22.34 -11.40
C VAL A 235 17.85 23.39 -12.48
N LEU A 236 18.61 24.44 -12.14
CA LEU A 236 18.99 25.47 -13.11
C LEU A 236 19.89 24.93 -14.22
N GLY A 237 20.82 24.03 -13.89
CA GLY A 237 21.68 23.37 -14.88
C GLY A 237 20.94 22.41 -15.82
N ASN A 238 19.71 22.00 -15.48
CA ASN A 238 18.90 21.07 -16.26
C ASN A 238 17.65 21.74 -16.86
N GLY A 239 17.71 23.05 -17.15
CA GLY A 239 16.66 23.77 -17.87
C GLY A 239 15.60 24.45 -17.02
N GLY A 240 15.78 24.52 -15.70
CA GLY A 240 14.90 25.30 -14.82
C GLY A 240 15.00 26.81 -15.09
N SER A 241 13.86 27.47 -15.28
CA SER A 241 13.81 28.92 -15.51
C SER A 241 13.82 29.71 -14.20
N LEU A 242 14.75 30.67 -14.09
CA LEU A 242 14.77 31.67 -13.00
C LEU A 242 13.60 32.66 -13.06
N GLU A 243 13.08 32.86 -14.27
CA GLU A 243 11.97 33.78 -14.55
C GLU A 243 10.61 33.10 -14.40
N ALA A 244 10.58 31.82 -14.00
CA ALA A 244 9.34 31.13 -13.68
C ALA A 244 8.60 31.89 -12.57
N ARG A 245 7.29 32.07 -12.76
CA ARG A 245 6.42 32.80 -11.84
C ARG A 245 5.41 31.85 -11.23
N ASP A 246 5.30 31.87 -9.90
CA ASP A 246 4.22 31.18 -9.20
C ASP A 246 2.90 31.97 -9.28
N ARG A 247 1.84 31.45 -8.63
CA ARG A 247 0.51 32.10 -8.57
C ARG A 247 0.55 33.51 -8.00
N CYS A 248 1.53 33.84 -7.16
CA CYS A 248 1.72 35.19 -6.62
C CYS A 248 2.46 36.12 -7.59
N SER A 249 2.74 35.66 -8.82
CA SER A 249 3.62 36.30 -9.79
C SER A 249 5.04 36.53 -9.27
N TRP A 250 5.45 35.79 -8.23
CA TRP A 250 6.80 35.89 -7.69
C TRP A 250 7.75 35.12 -8.59
N THR A 251 8.83 35.78 -8.99
CA THR A 251 9.95 35.10 -9.63
C THR A 251 10.67 34.22 -8.62
N LEU A 252 11.45 33.27 -9.14
CA LEU A 252 12.24 32.37 -8.31
C LEU A 252 13.15 33.11 -7.32
N ILE A 253 13.77 34.20 -7.77
CA ILE A 253 14.63 35.07 -6.98
C ILE A 253 13.84 35.79 -5.88
N PHE A 254 12.65 36.33 -6.21
CA PHE A 254 11.83 37.03 -5.23
C PHE A 254 11.39 36.08 -4.10
N ARG A 255 10.98 34.86 -4.44
CA ARG A 255 10.62 33.82 -3.46
C ARG A 255 11.81 33.42 -2.58
N ALA A 256 13.00 33.28 -3.15
CA ALA A 256 14.21 32.97 -2.39
C ALA A 256 14.54 34.06 -1.35
N ILE A 257 14.37 35.33 -1.72
CA ILE A 257 14.55 36.46 -0.79
C ILE A 257 13.44 36.46 0.26
N TYR A 258 12.18 36.29 -0.12
CA TYR A 258 11.06 36.36 0.82
C TYR A 258 11.07 35.22 1.85
N MET A 259 11.28 33.98 1.41
CA MET A 259 11.20 32.78 2.26
C MET A 259 12.40 32.63 3.20
N HIS A 260 13.58 33.13 2.81
CA HIS A 260 14.84 32.90 3.55
C HIS A 260 15.41 34.15 4.24
N ASN A 261 14.75 35.31 4.13
CA ASN A 261 15.19 36.58 4.74
C ASN A 261 14.19 37.13 5.79
N TYR A 262 13.08 36.43 6.06
CA TYR A 262 12.18 36.72 7.18
C TYR A 262 12.06 35.52 8.13
N PRO A 263 12.40 35.64 9.43
CA PRO A 263 11.98 34.66 10.42
C PRO A 263 10.45 34.63 10.49
N LEU A 264 9.90 33.42 10.53
CA LEU A 264 8.48 33.03 10.53
C LEU A 264 7.60 33.72 11.59
N SER A 265 7.30 35.01 11.48
CA SER A 265 6.40 35.69 12.43
C SER A 265 5.39 36.67 11.84
N ILE A 266 5.31 36.88 10.52
CA ILE A 266 4.35 37.84 9.95
C ILE A 266 3.71 37.29 8.68
N CYS A 267 2.87 36.27 8.84
CA CYS A 267 1.72 36.01 7.97
C CYS A 267 0.61 35.38 8.81
N ARG A 268 0.22 36.07 9.88
CA ARG A 268 -1.17 36.03 10.34
C ARG A 268 -1.86 37.27 9.77
N SER A 269 -2.99 37.00 9.12
CA SER A 269 -4.06 37.92 8.70
C SER A 269 -3.65 39.09 7.81
N THR A 270 -4.17 39.08 6.58
CA THR A 270 -5.41 39.82 6.25
C THR A 270 -6.12 39.11 5.11
#